data_AF-A0A2Z6QP60-F1
#
_entry.id   AF-A0A2Z6QP60-F1
#
_cell.length_a   1.000
_cell.length_b   1.000
_cell.length_c   1.000
_cell.angle_alpha   90.00
_cell.angle_beta   90.00
_cell.angle_gamma   90.00
#
_symmetry.space_group_name_H-M   'P 1'
#
loop_
_entity.id
_entity.type
_entity.pdbx_description
1 polymer ?
#
loop_
_entity_poly.entity_id
_entity_poly.type
_entity_poly.pdbx_seq_one_letter_code
_entity_poly.pdbx_strand_id
1 'polypeptide(L)'
;MFHSDYKHIIDRLPESLVKRACERLLHYSKDPVPLESISRKSERIESYLRCTLEVYENSLNKKKRKLWPKKNYCIHKAGQNHDYEEDNNCWVINELKVLFQHLLDYNRQTFGKFMQDIEKDYRKRISMNKKLRCKNEDLKMKLLEAEKELASMKSNSSY
;
A
#
# COMPACT_ATOMS: atom_id res chain seq x y z
N MET A 1 20.28 -30.45 22.33
CA MET A 1 18.98 -30.24 23.01
C MET A 1 19.28 -29.69 24.40
N PHE A 2 18.54 -28.71 24.89
CA PHE A 2 18.74 -28.12 26.22
C PHE A 2 18.32 -29.10 27.33
N HIS A 3 18.95 -28.99 28.51
CA HIS A 3 18.55 -29.74 29.70
C HIS A 3 17.08 -29.47 30.08
N SER A 4 16.40 -30.48 30.63
CA SER A 4 14.98 -30.41 31.02
C SER A 4 14.68 -29.32 32.06
N ASP A 5 15.65 -28.97 32.90
CA ASP A 5 15.49 -27.87 33.87
C ASP A 5 15.13 -26.54 33.21
N TYR A 6 15.55 -26.31 31.97
CA TYR A 6 15.24 -25.07 31.25
C TYR A 6 13.88 -25.09 30.56
N LYS A 7 13.14 -26.20 30.62
CA LYS A 7 11.85 -26.38 29.94
C LYS A 7 10.87 -25.25 30.24
N HIS A 8 10.81 -24.82 31.50
CA HIS A 8 9.94 -23.71 31.93
C HIS A 8 10.25 -22.35 31.27
N ILE A 9 11.46 -22.15 30.75
CA ILE A 9 11.87 -20.96 29.98
C ILE A 9 11.66 -21.20 28.50
N ILE A 10 12.03 -22.39 28.02
CA ILE A 10 11.97 -22.76 26.60
C ILE A 10 10.52 -22.80 26.10
N ASP A 11 9.60 -23.35 26.89
CA ASP A 11 8.18 -23.44 26.53
C ASP A 11 7.52 -22.06 26.36
N ARG A 12 8.15 -20.98 26.88
CA ARG A 12 7.68 -19.59 26.75
C ARG A 12 8.30 -18.84 25.57
N LEU A 13 9.32 -19.42 24.93
CA LEU A 13 10.01 -18.82 23.79
C LEU A 13 9.53 -19.46 22.48
N PRO A 14 9.39 -18.68 21.39
CA PRO A 14 9.13 -19.24 20.07
C PRO A 14 10.33 -20.08 19.59
N GLU A 15 10.04 -21.16 18.86
CA GLU A 15 11.02 -22.17 18.44
C GLU A 15 12.22 -21.57 17.68
N SER A 16 11.98 -20.56 16.85
CA SER A 16 13.03 -19.84 16.11
C SER A 16 14.04 -19.14 17.03
N LEU A 17 13.59 -18.62 18.19
CA LEU A 17 14.48 -18.00 19.18
C LEU A 17 15.25 -19.06 19.98
N VAL A 18 14.63 -20.19 20.28
CA VAL A 18 15.31 -21.33 20.93
C VAL A 18 16.43 -21.86 20.05
N LYS A 19 16.18 -22.07 18.75
CA LYS A 19 17.19 -22.50 17.78
C LYS A 19 18.35 -21.51 17.67
N ARG A 20 18.04 -20.21 17.58
CA ARG A 20 19.04 -19.14 17.54
C ARG A 20 19.86 -19.05 18.83
N ALA A 21 19.25 -19.31 19.99
CA ALA A 21 19.93 -19.32 21.28
C ALA A 21 20.92 -20.49 21.38
N CYS A 22 20.52 -21.69 20.93
CA CYS A 22 21.42 -22.85 20.80
C CYS A 22 22.66 -22.52 19.96
N GLU A 23 22.44 -22.02 18.75
CA GLU A 23 23.51 -21.71 17.79
C GLU A 23 24.50 -20.68 18.37
N ARG A 24 24.00 -19.65 19.08
CA ARG A 24 24.84 -18.63 19.70
C ARG A 24 25.69 -19.15 20.86
N LEU A 25 25.11 -19.99 21.71
CA LEU A 25 25.83 -20.60 22.83
C LEU A 25 26.91 -21.55 22.33
N LEU A 26 26.66 -22.27 21.22
CA LEU A 26 27.58 -23.25 20.66
C LEU A 26 28.71 -22.65 19.81
N HIS A 27 28.41 -21.63 19.00
CA HIS A 27 29.31 -21.25 17.90
C HIS A 27 29.72 -19.77 17.87
N TYR A 28 28.89 -18.87 18.43
CA TYR A 28 29.06 -17.42 18.21
C TYR A 28 29.36 -16.63 19.49
N SER A 29 29.46 -17.30 20.63
CA SER A 29 29.90 -16.71 21.89
C SER A 29 31.43 -16.54 21.91
N LYS A 30 31.93 -15.47 22.54
CA LYS A 30 33.37 -15.29 22.82
C LYS A 30 33.96 -16.44 23.65
N ASP A 31 33.09 -17.15 24.37
CA ASP A 31 33.40 -18.35 25.12
C ASP A 31 32.29 -19.38 24.82
N PRO A 32 32.46 -20.22 23.77
CA PRO A 32 31.44 -21.16 23.33
C PRO A 32 31.26 -22.29 24.35
N VAL A 33 30.01 -22.63 24.61
CA VAL A 33 29.66 -23.69 25.55
C VAL A 33 29.78 -25.04 24.83
N PRO A 34 30.57 -26.00 25.34
CA PRO A 34 30.65 -27.34 24.78
C PRO A 34 29.27 -27.99 24.74
N LEU A 35 29.01 -28.82 23.72
CA LEU A 35 27.69 -29.40 23.47
C LEU A 35 27.17 -30.21 24.68
N GLU A 36 28.08 -30.88 25.38
CA GLU A 36 27.83 -31.69 26.58
C GLU A 36 27.42 -30.83 27.78
N SER A 37 27.77 -29.55 27.78
CA SER A 37 27.43 -28.61 28.84
C SER A 37 26.04 -27.99 28.63
N ILE A 38 25.51 -28.00 27.40
CA ILE A 38 24.16 -27.52 27.08
C ILE A 38 23.07 -28.49 27.55
N SER A 39 23.39 -29.78 27.55
CA SER A 39 22.55 -30.82 28.14
C SER A 39 22.72 -30.93 29.66
N ARG A 40 23.60 -30.13 30.29
CA ARG A 40 23.78 -30.09 31.75
C ARG A 40 23.25 -28.78 32.33
N LYS A 41 22.99 -28.81 33.63
CA LYS A 41 22.59 -27.63 34.38
C LYS A 41 23.77 -26.66 34.51
N SER A 42 23.56 -25.42 34.11
CA SER A 42 24.54 -24.35 34.07
C SER A 42 23.82 -23.02 34.28
N GLU A 43 24.18 -22.34 35.36
CA GLU A 43 23.61 -21.05 35.73
C GLU A 43 23.84 -19.99 34.65
N ARG A 44 24.96 -20.08 33.92
CA ARG A 44 25.27 -19.20 32.78
C ARG A 44 24.28 -19.39 31.63
N ILE A 45 23.94 -20.65 31.32
CA ILE A 45 22.96 -20.97 30.27
C ILE A 45 21.57 -20.52 30.71
N GLU A 46 21.20 -20.78 31.96
CA GLU A 46 19.92 -20.35 32.52
C GLU A 46 19.76 -18.83 32.45
N SER A 47 20.77 -18.08 32.91
CA SER A 47 20.78 -16.62 32.91
C SER A 47 20.65 -16.04 31.51
N TYR A 48 21.34 -16.62 30.53
CA TYR A 48 21.24 -16.22 29.13
C TYR A 48 19.84 -16.47 28.55
N LEU A 49 19.23 -17.62 28.85
CA LEU A 49 17.87 -17.95 28.40
C LEU A 49 16.83 -17.03 29.05
N ARG A 50 16.97 -16.70 30.34
CA ARG A 50 16.12 -15.72 31.04
C ARG A 50 16.22 -14.33 30.41
N CYS A 51 17.43 -13.86 30.13
CA CYS A 51 17.63 -12.58 29.44
C CYS A 51 16.99 -12.58 28.04
N THR A 52 17.08 -13.70 27.32
CA THR A 52 16.44 -13.85 26.00
C THR A 52 14.91 -13.79 26.11
N LEU A 53 14.33 -14.44 27.12
CA LEU A 53 12.89 -14.39 27.39
C LEU A 53 12.44 -12.97 27.77
N GLU A 54 13.17 -12.30 28.65
CA GLU A 54 12.87 -10.93 29.08
C GLU A 54 12.88 -9.95 27.90
N VAL A 55 13.88 -10.03 27.01
CA VAL A 55 13.94 -9.20 25.79
C VAL A 55 12.74 -9.48 24.88
N TYR A 56 12.36 -10.75 24.72
CA TYR A 56 11.22 -11.14 23.91
C TYR A 56 9.90 -10.60 24.50
N GLU A 57 9.64 -10.82 25.79
CA GLU A 57 8.46 -10.31 26.49
C GLU A 57 8.40 -8.78 26.46
N ASN A 58 9.52 -8.09 26.65
CA ASN A 58 9.61 -6.64 26.54
C ASN A 58 9.30 -6.13 25.12
N SER A 59 9.72 -6.86 24.08
CA SER A 59 9.38 -6.52 22.70
C SER A 59 7.87 -6.68 22.42
N LEU A 60 7.23 -7.69 22.99
CA LEU A 60 5.78 -7.89 22.94
C LEU A 60 5.05 -6.79 23.70
N ASN A 61 5.51 -6.43 24.89
CA ASN A 61 4.91 -5.37 25.71
C ASN A 61 5.05 -3.99 25.06
N LYS A 62 6.17 -3.70 24.37
CA LYS A 62 6.33 -2.49 23.55
C LYS A 62 5.34 -2.46 22.39
N LYS A 63 5.10 -3.59 21.71
CA LYS A 63 4.05 -3.67 20.68
C LYS A 63 2.66 -3.40 21.27
N LYS A 64 2.35 -3.99 22.44
CA LYS A 64 1.08 -3.76 23.16
C LYS A 64 0.86 -2.31 23.61
N ARG A 65 1.93 -1.58 23.96
CA ARG A 65 1.88 -0.15 24.37
C ARG A 65 1.82 0.84 23.21
N LYS A 66 2.18 0.44 21.99
CA LYS A 66 2.02 1.27 20.77
C LYS A 66 0.59 1.21 20.21
N LEU A 67 -0.11 0.12 20.48
CA LEU A 67 -1.57 0.07 20.47
C LEU A 67 -2.04 0.90 21.68
N TRP A 68 -3.07 1.73 21.58
CA TRP A 68 -3.60 2.67 22.59
C TRP A 68 -2.84 4.02 22.69
N PRO A 69 -3.43 5.10 22.12
CA PRO A 69 -4.59 5.72 22.77
C PRO A 69 -5.79 5.92 21.84
N LYS A 70 -6.83 5.09 22.00
CA LYS A 70 -8.26 5.47 21.93
C LYS A 70 -9.12 4.26 22.30
N LYS A 71 -9.62 4.28 23.55
CA LYS A 71 -10.84 3.57 23.94
C LYS A 71 -12.04 4.27 23.27
N ASN A 72 -13.11 3.51 23.07
CA ASN A 72 -14.38 3.80 22.37
C ASN A 72 -14.32 3.30 20.93
N TYR A 73 -14.83 2.14 20.54
CA TYR A 73 -15.97 1.36 21.02
C TYR A 73 -15.67 -0.13 20.77
N CYS A 74 -16.09 -1.01 21.68
CA CYS A 74 -16.66 -2.31 21.34
C CYS A 74 -17.41 -2.82 22.57
N ILE A 75 -18.73 -2.91 22.45
CA ILE A 75 -19.61 -3.52 23.43
C ILE A 75 -19.23 -5.00 23.52
N HIS A 76 -18.89 -5.46 24.72
CA HIS A 76 -18.62 -6.86 25.00
C HIS A 76 -19.78 -7.75 24.55
N LYS A 77 -19.54 -8.64 23.58
CA LYS A 77 -20.20 -9.94 23.55
C LYS A 77 -19.19 -10.96 24.06
N ALA A 78 -19.42 -11.41 25.29
CA ALA A 78 -18.67 -12.49 25.89
C ALA A 78 -19.07 -13.81 25.25
N GLY A 79 -18.07 -14.59 24.83
CA GLY A 79 -18.24 -15.98 24.39
C GLY A 79 -18.00 -16.21 22.91
N GLN A 80 -16.78 -15.96 22.43
CA GLN A 80 -16.22 -16.61 21.25
C GLN A 80 -14.71 -16.35 21.24
N ASN A 81 -13.93 -17.35 20.83
CA ASN A 81 -12.46 -17.28 20.75
C ASN A 81 -12.08 -16.03 19.94
N HIS A 82 -11.41 -15.08 20.59
CA HIS A 82 -10.97 -13.83 19.96
C HIS A 82 -9.94 -14.17 18.89
N ASP A 83 -10.35 -14.14 17.63
CA ASP A 83 -9.43 -14.32 16.51
C ASP A 83 -8.72 -12.98 16.27
N TYR A 84 -7.55 -12.83 16.90
CA TYR A 84 -6.72 -11.64 16.79
C TYR A 84 -6.30 -11.34 15.33
N GLU A 85 -6.43 -12.30 14.40
CA GLU A 85 -6.16 -12.09 12.98
C GLU A 85 -7.28 -11.28 12.30
N GLU A 86 -8.54 -11.49 12.68
CA GLU A 86 -9.68 -10.80 12.08
C GLU A 86 -9.74 -9.32 12.47
N ASP A 87 -9.43 -8.99 13.73
CA ASP A 87 -9.34 -7.62 14.23
C ASP A 87 -8.20 -6.83 13.55
N ASN A 88 -7.03 -7.46 13.37
CA ASN A 88 -5.91 -6.87 12.65
C ASN A 88 -6.28 -6.58 11.19
N ASN A 89 -6.92 -7.53 10.52
CA ASN A 89 -7.31 -7.36 9.13
C ASN A 89 -8.33 -6.22 8.96
N CYS A 90 -9.32 -6.13 9.86
CA CYS A 90 -10.28 -5.03 9.89
C CYS A 90 -9.59 -3.66 10.07
N TRP A 91 -8.62 -3.57 10.97
CA TRP A 91 -7.85 -2.34 11.18
C TRP A 91 -7.03 -1.96 9.93
N VAL A 92 -6.31 -2.93 9.34
CA VAL A 92 -5.53 -2.73 8.12
C VAL A 92 -6.42 -2.27 6.97
N ILE A 93 -7.57 -2.91 6.77
CA ILE A 93 -8.53 -2.53 5.72
C ILE A 93 -9.04 -1.10 5.93
N ASN A 94 -9.34 -0.71 7.15
CA ASN A 94 -9.83 0.65 7.44
C ASN A 94 -8.74 1.70 7.20
N GLU A 95 -7.51 1.44 7.61
CA GLU A 95 -6.38 2.35 7.39
C GLU A 95 -6.08 2.51 5.90
N LEU A 96 -6.11 1.41 5.13
CA LEU A 96 -5.98 1.45 3.68
C LEU A 96 -7.07 2.31 3.04
N LYS A 97 -8.33 2.18 3.46
CA LYS A 97 -9.43 3.01 2.95
C LYS A 97 -9.17 4.50 3.18
N VAL A 98 -8.70 4.88 4.37
CA VAL A 98 -8.37 6.28 4.69
C VAL A 98 -7.23 6.79 3.81
N LEU A 99 -6.17 5.99 3.63
CA LEU A 99 -5.05 6.35 2.76
C LEU A 99 -5.48 6.52 1.29
N PHE A 100 -6.32 5.61 0.78
CA PHE A 100 -6.87 5.73 -0.56
C PHE A 100 -7.67 7.03 -0.72
N GLN A 101 -8.50 7.36 0.26
CA GLN A 101 -9.29 8.59 0.22
C GLN A 101 -8.39 9.83 0.18
N HIS A 102 -7.37 9.90 1.03
CA HIS A 102 -6.41 11.01 1.01
C HIS A 102 -5.67 11.12 -0.31
N LEU A 103 -5.28 10.00 -0.91
CA LEU A 103 -4.62 10.00 -2.22
C LEU A 103 -5.55 10.54 -3.32
N LEU A 104 -6.82 10.12 -3.31
CA LEU A 104 -7.83 10.62 -4.25
C LEU A 104 -8.06 12.12 -4.07
N ASP A 105 -8.17 12.60 -2.83
CA ASP A 105 -8.37 14.01 -2.53
C ASP A 105 -7.17 14.86 -2.96
N TYR A 106 -5.95 14.40 -2.66
CA TYR A 106 -4.72 15.05 -3.10
C TYR A 106 -4.63 15.14 -4.62
N ASN A 107 -4.89 14.03 -5.32
CA ASN A 107 -4.87 13.99 -6.78
C ASN A 107 -5.94 14.90 -7.38
N ARG A 108 -7.15 14.91 -6.79
CA ARG A 108 -8.24 15.80 -7.20
C ARG A 108 -7.87 17.27 -7.01
N GLN A 109 -7.25 17.63 -5.89
CA GLN A 109 -6.82 19.01 -5.62
C GLN A 109 -5.68 19.43 -6.55
N THR A 110 -4.69 18.55 -6.75
CA THR A 110 -3.48 18.85 -7.52
C THR A 110 -3.76 18.91 -9.02
N PHE A 111 -4.48 17.91 -9.55
CA PHE A 111 -4.70 17.77 -10.99
C PHE A 111 -6.09 18.22 -11.44
N GLY A 112 -7.05 18.41 -10.54
CA GLY A 112 -8.44 18.70 -10.91
C GLY A 112 -8.59 19.96 -11.75
N LYS A 113 -7.94 21.06 -11.36
CA LYS A 113 -7.96 22.30 -12.13
C LYS A 113 -7.34 22.13 -13.52
N PHE A 114 -6.20 21.44 -13.59
CA PHE A 114 -5.50 21.16 -14.84
C PHE A 114 -6.37 20.33 -15.80
N MET A 115 -7.03 19.28 -15.30
CA MET A 115 -7.93 18.45 -16.11
C MET A 115 -9.13 19.25 -16.63
N GLN A 116 -9.72 20.11 -15.79
CA GLN A 116 -10.82 21.00 -16.20
C GLN A 116 -10.39 22.01 -17.26
N ASP A 117 -9.20 22.59 -17.13
CA ASP A 117 -8.67 23.56 -18.09
C ASP A 117 -8.40 22.90 -19.45
N ILE A 118 -7.81 21.69 -19.48
CA ILE A 118 -7.65 20.89 -20.70
C ILE A 118 -9.00 20.62 -21.35
N GLU A 119 -9.97 20.14 -20.57
CA GLU A 119 -11.31 19.81 -21.09
C GLU A 119 -11.98 21.05 -21.70
N LYS A 120 -11.86 22.20 -21.02
CA LYS A 120 -12.41 23.46 -21.48
C LYS A 120 -11.76 23.92 -22.79
N ASP A 121 -10.44 23.80 -22.92
CA ASP A 121 -9.73 24.15 -24.15
C ASP A 121 -10.13 23.23 -25.32
N TYR A 122 -10.20 21.92 -25.06
CA TYR A 122 -10.63 20.93 -26.05
C TYR A 122 -12.05 21.22 -26.57
N ARG A 123 -13.01 21.52 -25.68
CA ARG A 123 -14.38 21.90 -26.05
C ARG A 123 -14.41 23.17 -26.91
N LYS A 124 -13.58 24.17 -26.61
CA LYS A 124 -13.47 25.39 -27.43
C LYS A 124 -12.96 25.08 -28.83
N ARG A 125 -11.90 24.28 -28.94
CA ARG A 125 -11.34 23.86 -30.24
C ARG A 125 -12.38 23.12 -31.09
N ILE A 126 -13.15 22.21 -30.50
CA ILE A 126 -14.25 21.51 -31.18
C ILE A 126 -15.28 22.52 -31.72
N SER A 127 -15.72 23.47 -30.90
CA SER A 127 -16.71 24.47 -31.31
C SER A 127 -16.20 25.32 -32.47
N MET A 128 -14.94 25.77 -32.41
CA MET A 128 -14.29 26.53 -33.48
C MET A 128 -14.20 25.71 -34.77
N ASN A 129 -13.76 24.45 -34.68
CA ASN A 129 -13.67 23.54 -35.83
C ASN A 129 -15.03 23.30 -36.47
N LYS A 130 -16.10 23.15 -35.66
CA LYS A 130 -17.47 23.03 -36.19
C LYS A 130 -17.86 24.26 -37.01
N LYS A 131 -17.57 25.48 -36.53
CA LYS A 131 -17.83 26.73 -37.26
C LYS A 131 -17.02 26.82 -38.56
N LEU A 132 -15.74 26.45 -38.52
CA LEU A 132 -14.87 26.44 -39.70
C LEU A 132 -15.34 25.43 -40.75
N ARG A 133 -15.82 24.26 -40.32
CA ARG A 133 -16.40 23.27 -41.24
C ARG A 133 -17.61 23.83 -42.00
N CYS A 134 -18.55 24.47 -41.32
CA CYS A 134 -19.71 25.09 -41.97
C CYS A 134 -19.26 26.17 -42.98
N LYS A 135 -18.33 27.06 -42.59
CA LYS A 135 -17.79 28.08 -43.50
C LYS A 135 -17.09 27.47 -44.72
N ASN A 136 -16.33 26.39 -44.53
CA ASN A 136 -15.66 25.69 -45.63
C ASN A 136 -16.68 25.03 -46.56
N GLU A 137 -17.78 24.49 -46.04
CA GLU A 137 -18.88 23.96 -46.84
C GLU A 137 -19.54 25.08 -47.66
N ASP A 138 -19.85 26.23 -47.05
CA ASP A 138 -20.41 27.40 -47.76
C ASP A 138 -19.49 27.88 -48.89
N LEU A 139 -18.17 27.98 -48.61
CA LEU A 139 -17.19 28.40 -49.61
C LEU A 139 -17.05 27.41 -50.76
N LYS A 140 -17.10 26.10 -50.47
CA LYS A 140 -17.11 25.06 -51.51
C LYS A 140 -18.32 25.20 -52.44
N MET A 141 -19.50 25.49 -51.89
CA MET A 141 -20.71 25.70 -52.70
C MET A 141 -20.57 26.90 -53.65
N LYS A 142 -20.07 28.02 -53.15
CA LYS A 142 -19.82 29.23 -53.97
C LYS A 142 -18.79 29.00 -55.07
N LEU A 143 -17.72 28.26 -54.75
CA LEU A 143 -16.70 27.91 -55.75
C LEU A 143 -17.29 27.05 -56.87
N LEU A 144 -18.07 26.03 -56.52
CA LEU A 144 -18.74 25.17 -57.49
C LEU A 144 -19.69 25.96 -58.42
N GLU A 145 -20.42 26.93 -57.88
CA GLU A 145 -21.29 27.81 -58.65
C GLU A 145 -20.50 28.69 -59.61
N ALA A 146 -19.43 29.33 -59.14
CA ALA A 146 -18.54 30.14 -59.98
C ALA A 146 -17.87 29.30 -61.09
N GLU A 147 -17.48 28.06 -60.80
CA GLU A 147 -16.93 27.13 -61.79
C GLU A 147 -17.95 26.79 -62.89
N LYS A 148 -19.22 26.57 -62.53
CA LYS A 148 -20.31 26.32 -63.49
C LYS A 148 -20.56 27.53 -64.38
N GLU A 149 -20.63 28.73 -63.81
CA GLU A 149 -20.79 29.99 -64.56
C GLU A 149 -19.61 30.24 -65.50
N LEU A 150 -18.38 30.01 -65.04
CA LEU A 150 -17.21 30.16 -65.91
C LEU A 150 -17.23 29.17 -67.08
N ALA A 151 -17.65 27.93 -66.83
CA ALA A 151 -17.80 26.91 -67.88
C ALA A 151 -18.89 27.28 -68.90
N SER A 152 -20.01 27.85 -68.45
CA SER A 152 -21.09 28.33 -69.33
C SER A 152 -20.60 29.48 -70.22
N MET A 153 -19.91 30.47 -69.65
CA MET A 153 -19.35 31.61 -70.40
C MET A 153 -18.32 31.16 -71.44
N LYS A 154 -17.43 30.22 -71.09
CA LYS A 154 -16.43 29.67 -72.01
C LYS A 154 -17.07 28.96 -73.21
N SER A 155 -18.20 28.28 -72.98
CA SER A 155 -18.95 27.58 -74.03
C SER A 155 -19.65 28.56 -74.98
N ASN A 156 -20.18 29.67 -74.45
CA ASN A 156 -20.83 30.72 -75.23
C ASN A 156 -19.86 31.59 -76.03
N SER A 157 -18.59 31.67 -75.62
CA SER A 157 -17.53 32.44 -76.28
C SER A 157 -16.83 31.69 -77.45
N SER A 158 -17.13 30.40 -77.64
CA SER A 158 -16.43 29.56 -78.64
C SER A 158 -17.19 29.43 -79.98
N TYR A 159 -17.99 30.45 -80.35
CA TYR A 159 -18.67 30.57 -81.65
C TYR A 159 -18.03 31.65 -82.52
#